data_AF-A0A2N6IMD2-F1
#
_entry.id   AF-A0A2N6IMD2-F1
#
_cell.length_a   1.000
_cell.length_b   1.000
_cell.length_c   1.000
_cell.angle_alpha   90.00
_cell.angle_beta   90.00
_cell.angle_gamma   90.00
#
_symmetry.space_group_name_H-M   'P 1'
#
loop_
_entity.id
_entity.type
_entity.pdbx_description
1 polymer ?
#
loop_
_entity_poly.entity_id
_entity_poly.type
_entity_poly.pdbx_seq_one_letter_code
_entity_poly.pdbx_strand_id
1 'polypeptide(L)'
;MRLDTSSTYDGLFQPLAAGRIDYVPRSVIEVQSELASHAQSPLALDAHLVIRYPAALYFFVGRHRPELARHIEIGLETMLADGSFAQLFQRHFGRFADGLKLSHRYMLELANPDVTKETPLARKALWYRPNYY
;
A
#
# COMPACT_ATOMS: atom_id res chain seq x y z
N MET A 1 15.19 17.65 -5.74
CA MET A 1 14.65 16.30 -6.03
C MET A 1 14.04 16.35 -7.42
N ARG A 2 14.49 15.49 -8.35
CA ARG A 2 13.93 15.37 -9.71
C ARG A 2 12.97 14.18 -9.72
N LEU A 3 11.81 14.32 -10.36
CA LEU A 3 10.84 13.26 -10.53
C LEU A 3 10.93 12.74 -11.97
N ASP A 4 11.18 11.43 -12.11
CA ASP A 4 11.14 10.73 -13.39
C ASP A 4 10.01 9.68 -13.35
N THR A 5 9.32 9.47 -14.47
CA THR A 5 8.17 8.53 -14.59
C THR A 5 8.42 7.47 -15.66
N SER A 6 7.92 6.26 -15.45
CA SER A 6 7.94 5.17 -16.45
C SER A 6 6.51 4.70 -16.76
N SER A 7 6.26 4.33 -18.01
CA SER A 7 5.01 3.70 -18.45
C SER A 7 5.01 2.17 -18.33
N THR A 8 6.16 1.56 -18.02
CA THR A 8 6.30 0.12 -17.81
C THR A 8 6.87 -0.20 -16.44
N TYR A 9 6.47 -1.35 -15.90
CA TYR A 9 6.93 -1.84 -14.61
C TYR A 9 8.45 -2.02 -14.59
N ASP A 10 9.02 -2.73 -15.58
CA ASP A 10 10.47 -2.96 -15.67
C ASP A 10 11.25 -1.66 -15.90
N GLY A 11 10.64 -0.67 -16.55
CA GLY A 11 11.22 0.64 -16.78
C GLY A 11 11.48 1.45 -15.51
N LEU A 12 10.90 1.05 -14.37
CA LEU A 12 11.20 1.64 -13.06
C LEU A 12 12.52 1.10 -12.48
N PHE A 13 12.82 -0.18 -12.67
CA PHE A 13 13.94 -0.84 -11.98
C PHE A 13 15.26 -0.74 -12.75
N GLN A 14 15.24 -0.71 -14.08
CA GLN A 14 16.46 -0.58 -14.88
C GLN A 14 17.23 0.73 -14.62
N PRO A 15 16.60 1.91 -14.55
CA PRO A 15 17.31 3.15 -14.21
C PRO A 15 17.85 3.14 -12.78
N LEU A 16 17.14 2.51 -11.84
CA LEU A 16 17.56 2.36 -10.45
C LEU A 16 18.81 1.48 -10.35
N ALA A 17 18.80 0.31 -10.99
CA ALA A 17 19.96 -0.59 -11.04
C ALA A 17 21.18 0.05 -11.74
N ALA A 18 20.94 0.95 -12.68
CA ALA A 18 21.97 1.72 -13.37
C ALA A 18 22.44 2.98 -12.62
N GLY A 19 21.89 3.27 -11.42
CA GLY A 19 22.25 4.45 -10.63
C GLY A 19 21.80 5.78 -11.24
N ARG A 20 20.83 5.77 -12.17
CA ARG A 20 20.28 7.00 -12.80
C ARG A 20 19.19 7.65 -11.97
N ILE A 21 18.62 6.91 -11.03
CA ILE A 21 17.67 7.38 -10.02
C ILE A 21 18.06 6.79 -8.67
N ASP A 22 17.80 7.52 -7.59
CA ASP A 22 18.22 7.12 -6.25
C ASP A 22 17.19 6.20 -5.57
N TYR A 23 15.90 6.39 -5.86
CA TYR A 23 14.80 5.67 -5.19
C TYR A 23 13.60 5.47 -6.11
N VAL A 24 12.92 4.34 -5.92
CA VAL A 24 11.57 4.07 -6.46
C VAL A 24 10.67 3.67 -5.28
N PRO A 25 9.70 4.50 -4.88
CA PRO A 25 8.82 4.16 -3.76
C PRO A 25 7.90 3.00 -4.15
N ARG A 26 7.81 2.00 -3.29
CA ARG A 26 6.95 0.82 -3.45
C ARG A 26 6.04 0.63 -2.23
N SER A 27 4.91 -0.03 -2.43
CA SER A 27 3.99 -0.38 -1.34
C SER A 27 4.64 -1.35 -0.36
N VAL A 28 4.41 -1.15 0.94
CA VAL A 28 4.89 -2.07 2.00
C VAL A 28 4.36 -3.49 1.85
N ILE A 29 3.26 -3.66 1.12
CA ILE A 29 2.63 -4.96 0.86
C ILE A 29 3.36 -5.71 -0.28
N GLU A 30 3.95 -5.00 -1.23
CA GLU A 30 4.50 -5.59 -2.47
C GLU A 30 6.02 -5.70 -2.42
N VAL A 31 6.69 -4.75 -1.78
CA VAL A 31 8.12 -4.47 -1.98
C VAL A 31 9.05 -5.67 -1.73
N GLN A 32 8.73 -6.52 -0.75
CA GLN A 32 9.56 -7.70 -0.47
C GLN A 32 9.46 -8.73 -1.61
N SER A 33 8.25 -8.96 -2.12
CA SER A 33 8.02 -9.90 -3.23
C SER A 33 8.62 -9.36 -4.53
N GLU A 34 8.53 -8.05 -4.75
CA GLU A 34 9.13 -7.39 -5.91
C GLU A 34 10.66 -7.47 -5.87
N LEU A 35 11.28 -7.20 -4.71
CA LEU A 35 12.73 -7.35 -4.54
C LEU A 35 13.17 -8.80 -4.81
N ALA A 36 12.43 -9.78 -4.28
CA ALA A 36 12.72 -11.20 -4.51
C ALA A 36 12.64 -11.58 -5.99
N SER A 37 11.68 -11.02 -6.74
CA SER A 37 11.59 -11.23 -8.20
C SER A 37 12.75 -10.59 -8.99
N HIS A 38 13.47 -9.64 -8.39
CA HIS A 38 14.64 -8.97 -8.97
C HIS A 38 15.95 -9.36 -8.28
N ALA A 39 16.04 -10.55 -7.68
CA ALA A 39 17.20 -10.97 -6.87
C ALA A 39 18.57 -10.92 -7.60
N GLN A 40 18.57 -10.91 -8.93
CA GLN A 40 19.80 -10.80 -9.75
C GLN A 40 20.20 -9.35 -10.07
N SER A 41 19.36 -8.37 -9.73
CA SER A 41 19.65 -6.95 -9.93
C SER A 41 20.30 -6.36 -8.67
N PRO A 42 21.18 -5.34 -8.80
CA PRO A 42 21.82 -4.68 -7.67
C PRO A 42 20.85 -3.73 -6.96
N LEU A 43 19.73 -4.25 -6.49
CA LEU A 43 18.66 -3.52 -5.80
C LEU A 43 18.64 -3.91 -4.33
N ALA A 44 18.27 -2.95 -3.49
CA ALA A 44 18.11 -3.17 -2.06
C ALA A 44 16.88 -2.42 -1.55
N LEU A 45 16.31 -2.93 -0.46
CA LEU A 45 15.38 -2.15 0.34
C LEU A 45 16.18 -1.09 1.10
N ASP A 46 15.79 0.17 0.96
CA ASP A 46 16.24 1.20 1.87
C ASP A 46 15.89 0.79 3.31
N ALA A 47 16.73 1.11 4.29
CA ALA A 47 16.55 0.74 5.69
C ALA A 47 16.15 1.92 6.60
N HIS A 48 16.03 3.12 6.03
CA HIS A 48 15.99 4.37 6.79
C HIS A 48 14.71 5.17 6.57
N LEU A 49 14.04 5.02 5.44
CA LEU A 49 12.90 5.83 5.04
C LEU A 49 11.64 4.99 4.89
N VAL A 50 10.53 5.58 5.30
CA VAL A 50 9.18 5.12 4.96
C VAL A 50 8.31 6.33 4.66
N ILE A 51 7.52 6.26 3.60
CA ILE A 51 6.60 7.33 3.22
C ILE A 51 5.20 6.94 3.70
N ARG A 52 4.52 7.86 4.39
CA ARG A 52 3.15 7.66 4.88
C ARG A 52 2.24 8.77 4.39
N TYR A 53 1.13 8.38 3.78
CA TYR A 53 0.04 9.27 3.39
C TYR A 53 -1.29 8.50 3.41
N PRO A 54 -2.44 9.19 3.54
CA PRO A 54 -3.74 8.54 3.42
C PRO A 54 -3.93 8.00 2.01
N ALA A 55 -4.09 6.68 1.87
CA ALA A 55 -4.42 6.01 0.62
C ALA A 55 -5.46 4.93 0.91
N ALA A 56 -6.54 4.92 0.15
CA ALA A 56 -7.63 3.95 0.29
C ALA A 56 -7.74 3.10 -0.98
N LEU A 57 -8.02 1.82 -0.80
CA LEU A 57 -8.37 0.91 -1.88
C LEU A 57 -9.90 0.85 -2.01
N TYR A 58 -10.39 1.00 -3.22
CA TYR A 58 -11.82 0.99 -3.52
C TYR A 58 -12.15 -0.17 -4.46
N PHE A 59 -13.28 -0.82 -4.19
CA PHE A 59 -13.91 -1.70 -5.17
C PHE A 59 -14.76 -0.85 -6.11
N PHE A 60 -14.49 -0.94 -7.42
CA PHE A 60 -15.30 -0.33 -8.45
C PHE A 60 -16.12 -1.40 -9.16
N VAL A 61 -17.41 -1.12 -9.37
CA VAL A 61 -18.32 -2.00 -10.13
C VAL A 61 -18.84 -1.27 -11.37
N GLY A 62 -19.36 -2.02 -12.34
CA GLY A 62 -19.99 -1.45 -13.52
C GLY A 62 -21.21 -0.60 -13.13
N ARG A 63 -21.41 0.53 -13.83
CA ARG A 63 -22.52 1.48 -13.56
C ARG A 63 -23.90 0.84 -13.58
N HIS A 64 -24.07 -0.25 -14.33
CA HIS A 64 -25.33 -1.00 -14.45
C HIS A 64 -25.46 -2.15 -13.44
N ARG A 65 -24.60 -2.23 -12.43
CA ARG A 65 -24.64 -3.25 -11.37
C ARG A 65 -24.59 -2.66 -9.95
N PRO A 66 -25.51 -1.73 -9.61
CA PRO A 66 -25.53 -1.13 -8.27
C PRO A 66 -25.78 -2.16 -7.16
N GLU A 67 -26.48 -3.26 -7.46
CA GLU A 67 -26.71 -4.36 -6.53
C GLU A 67 -25.41 -5.05 -6.09
N LEU A 68 -24.43 -5.16 -7.00
CA LEU A 68 -23.13 -5.74 -6.70
C LEU A 68 -22.33 -4.86 -5.73
N ALA A 69 -22.31 -3.53 -5.96
CA ALA A 69 -21.70 -2.60 -5.02
C ALA A 69 -22.29 -2.77 -3.62
N ARG A 70 -23.62 -2.79 -3.53
CA ARG A 70 -24.33 -2.96 -2.25
C ARG A 70 -23.97 -4.28 -1.57
N HIS A 71 -23.88 -5.39 -2.30
CA HIS A 71 -23.51 -6.68 -1.72
C HIS A 71 -22.07 -6.70 -1.21
N ILE A 72 -21.14 -6.11 -1.96
CA ILE A 72 -19.73 -5.97 -1.53
C ILE A 72 -19.65 -5.12 -0.27
N GLU A 73 -20.33 -3.98 -0.25
CA GLU A 73 -20.36 -3.07 0.90
C GLU A 73 -20.89 -3.77 2.15
N ILE A 74 -22.07 -4.42 2.07
CA ILE A 74 -22.65 -5.15 3.20
C ILE A 74 -21.70 -6.24 3.72
N GLY A 75 -21.06 -6.98 2.82
CA GLY A 75 -20.10 -8.02 3.17
C GLY A 75 -18.90 -7.45 3.93
N LEU A 76 -18.29 -6.39 3.40
CA LEU A 76 -17.15 -5.72 4.04
C LEU A 76 -17.52 -5.14 5.41
N GLU A 77 -18.68 -4.48 5.52
CA GLU A 77 -19.17 -3.93 6.78
C GLU A 77 -19.43 -5.02 7.83
N THR A 78 -19.99 -6.15 7.41
CA THR A 78 -20.19 -7.30 8.28
C THR A 78 -18.84 -7.85 8.77
N MET A 79 -17.87 -7.99 7.86
CA MET A 79 -16.52 -8.47 8.20
C MET A 79 -15.77 -7.51 9.14
N LEU A 80 -16.03 -6.20 9.03
CA LEU A 80 -15.48 -5.21 9.96
C LEU A 80 -16.15 -5.32 11.34
N ALA A 81 -17.47 -5.53 11.39
CA ALA A 81 -18.23 -5.62 12.62
C ALA A 81 -17.94 -6.90 13.42
N ASP A 82 -17.76 -8.04 12.74
CA ASP A 82 -17.47 -9.33 13.38
C ASP A 82 -15.97 -9.63 13.55
N GLY A 83 -15.10 -8.76 13.01
CA GLY A 83 -13.65 -8.87 13.11
C GLY A 83 -13.00 -9.87 12.13
N SER A 84 -13.78 -10.54 11.29
CA SER A 84 -13.24 -11.47 10.27
C SER A 84 -12.39 -10.76 9.22
N PHE A 85 -12.62 -9.46 8.97
CA PHE A 85 -11.73 -8.66 8.13
C PHE A 85 -10.32 -8.59 8.71
N ALA A 86 -10.20 -8.32 10.01
CA ALA A 86 -8.89 -8.22 10.67
C ALA A 86 -8.15 -9.57 10.63
N GLN A 87 -8.86 -10.69 10.83
CA GLN A 87 -8.29 -12.03 10.73
C GLN A 87 -7.79 -12.33 9.30
N LEU A 88 -8.59 -11.99 8.29
CA LEU A 88 -8.21 -12.14 6.88
C LEU A 88 -6.99 -11.27 6.56
N PHE A 89 -7.01 -10.01 6.99
CA PHE A 89 -5.91 -9.08 6.81
C PHE A 89 -4.63 -9.62 7.46
N GLN A 90 -4.69 -10.09 8.71
CA GLN A 90 -3.53 -10.66 9.39
C GLN A 90 -2.98 -11.91 8.70
N ARG A 91 -3.85 -12.79 8.21
CA ARG A 91 -3.45 -14.00 7.49
C ARG A 91 -2.62 -13.69 6.24
N HIS A 92 -2.99 -12.64 5.51
CA HIS A 92 -2.33 -12.28 4.25
C HIS A 92 -1.22 -11.23 4.44
N PHE A 93 -1.39 -10.30 5.37
CA PHE A 93 -0.57 -9.10 5.51
C PHE A 93 0.17 -8.94 6.84
N GLY A 94 -0.13 -9.75 7.86
CA GLY A 94 0.47 -9.62 9.19
C GLY A 94 1.99 -9.71 9.21
N ARG A 95 2.57 -10.51 8.32
CA ARG A 95 4.02 -10.78 8.27
C ARG A 95 4.84 -9.71 7.55
N PHE A 96 4.22 -8.78 6.80
CA PHE A 96 4.98 -7.76 6.06
C PHE A 96 5.66 -6.75 6.99
N ALA A 97 5.04 -6.42 8.13
CA ALA A 97 5.58 -5.44 9.07
C ALA A 97 6.89 -5.92 9.73
N ASP A 98 6.97 -7.21 10.09
CA ASP A 98 8.11 -7.80 10.80
C ASP A 98 9.40 -7.72 9.99
N GLY A 99 9.33 -8.03 8.68
CA GLY A 99 10.49 -8.00 7.80
C GLY A 99 10.95 -6.60 7.42
N LEU A 100 10.07 -5.59 7.48
CA LEU A 100 10.37 -4.23 7.04
C LEU A 100 10.91 -3.34 8.16
N LYS A 101 10.77 -3.72 9.43
CA LYS A 101 11.21 -2.94 10.60
C LYS A 101 10.72 -1.48 10.56
N LEU A 102 9.46 -1.28 10.16
CA LEU A 102 8.91 0.05 9.84
C LEU A 102 9.05 1.07 10.98
N SER A 103 8.99 0.61 12.24
CA SER A 103 9.14 1.44 13.43
C SER A 103 10.54 2.04 13.62
N HIS A 104 11.56 1.50 12.95
CA HIS A 104 12.96 1.96 13.03
C HIS A 104 13.33 2.91 11.90
N ARG A 105 12.40 3.20 10.98
CA ARG A 105 12.59 4.07 9.83
C ARG A 105 12.12 5.48 10.15
N TYR A 106 12.80 6.47 9.59
CA TYR A 106 12.33 7.84 9.53
C TYR A 106 11.09 7.93 8.64
N MET A 107 10.00 8.41 9.22
CA MET A 107 8.70 8.51 8.56
C MET A 107 8.54 9.88 7.90
N LEU A 108 8.45 9.88 6.58
CA LEU A 108 8.08 11.04 5.79
C LEU A 108 6.55 11.07 5.65
N GLU A 109 5.91 12.00 6.34
CA GLU A 109 4.48 12.22 6.18
C GLU A 109 4.21 13.12 4.97
N LEU A 110 3.38 12.66 4.06
CA LEU A 110 2.96 13.41 2.87
C LEU A 110 1.46 13.67 2.91
N ALA A 111 1.07 14.85 2.43
CA ALA A 111 -0.32 15.10 2.06
C ALA A 111 -0.63 14.31 0.79
N ASN A 112 -1.82 13.72 0.72
CA ASN A 112 -2.34 13.15 -0.52
C ASN A 112 -3.32 14.15 -1.15
N PRO A 113 -2.95 14.82 -2.26
CA PRO A 113 -3.81 15.81 -2.93
C PRO A 113 -5.05 15.19 -3.58
N ASP A 114 -5.06 13.88 -3.80
CA ASP A 114 -6.17 13.15 -4.44
C ASP A 114 -7.27 12.74 -3.45
N VAL A 115 -7.09 13.02 -2.16
CA VAL A 115 -8.11 12.78 -1.14
C VAL A 115 -9.28 13.73 -1.38
N THR A 116 -10.45 13.14 -1.62
CA THR A 116 -11.69 13.90 -1.82
C THR A 116 -12.49 13.96 -0.52
N LYS A 117 -13.55 14.79 -0.50
CA LYS A 117 -14.49 14.85 0.62
C LYS A 117 -15.21 13.53 0.88
N GLU A 118 -15.27 12.65 -0.13
CA GLU A 118 -15.90 11.33 -0.04
C GLU A 118 -14.99 10.29 0.62
N THR A 119 -13.69 10.56 0.74
CA THR A 119 -12.76 9.68 1.44
C THR A 119 -13.01 9.77 2.96
N PRO A 120 -13.44 8.68 3.62
CA PRO A 120 -13.90 8.72 5.01
C PRO A 120 -12.73 8.69 6.01
N LEU A 121 -11.89 9.72 6.03
CA LEU A 121 -10.72 9.84 6.91
C LEU A 121 -11.08 9.70 8.40
N ALA A 122 -12.27 10.17 8.80
CA ALA A 122 -12.74 10.09 10.18
C ALA A 122 -13.10 8.66 10.61
N ARG A 123 -13.35 7.75 9.66
CA ARG A 123 -13.87 6.40 9.92
C ARG A 123 -12.73 5.43 10.21
N LYS A 124 -12.23 5.50 11.45
CA LYS A 124 -11.02 4.81 11.94
C LYS A 124 -10.91 3.33 11.57
N ALA A 125 -12.02 2.61 11.49
CA ALA A 125 -12.06 1.18 11.16
C ALA A 125 -11.64 0.85 9.72
N LEU A 126 -11.59 1.84 8.81
CA LEU A 126 -11.19 1.65 7.42
C LEU A 126 -9.68 1.87 7.18
N TRP A 127 -8.93 2.26 8.21
CA TRP A 127 -7.54 2.69 8.06
C TRP A 127 -6.60 1.78 8.83
N TYR A 128 -5.54 1.32 8.16
CA TYR A 128 -4.49 0.54 8.81
C TYR A 128 -3.83 1.32 9.94
N ARG A 129 -3.63 0.64 11.06
CA ARG A 129 -3.01 1.15 12.27
C ARG A 129 -2.11 0.07 12.85
N PRO A 130 -0.83 0.36 13.12
CA PRO A 130 0.13 -0.64 13.62
C PRO A 130 -0.31 -1.39 14.88
N ASN A 131 -1.19 -0.83 15.71
CA ASN A 131 -1.64 -1.43 16.97
C ASN A 131 -3.06 -2.03 16.91
N TYR A 132 -3.68 -2.08 15.73
CA TYR A 132 -5.10 -2.44 15.59
C TYR A 132 -5.34 -3.66 14.68
N TYR A 133 -4.29 -4.09 13.98
CA TYR A 133 -4.27 -5.29 13.18
C TYR A 133 -3.07 -6.11 13.63
#